data_AF-A0A4R4Q5Z7-F1
#
_entry.id   AF-A0A4R4Q5Z7-F1
#
_cell.length_a   1.000
_cell.length_b   1.000
_cell.length_c   1.000
_cell.angle_alpha   90.00
_cell.angle_beta   90.00
_cell.angle_gamma   90.00
#
_symmetry.space_group_name_H-M   'P 1'
#
loop_
_entity.id
_entity.type
_entity.pdbx_description
1 polymer ?
#
loop_
_entity_poly.entity_id
_entity_poly.type
_entity_poly.pdbx_seq_one_letter_code
_entity_poly.pdbx_strand_id
1 'polypeptide(L)'
;GRGPAAALPPEALVTATAEATRAAHRFVGTCVEVLNGYRPPAQLRPLLDPARAHDLLPELSRATSRIGPPRRRSARSVRPTVRVRRVRAGEPRSGAVEVAAVLTGAAGRSWALALRLEHRRGRWLCTALHVL
;
A
#
# COMPACT_ATOMS: atom_id res chain seq x y z
N GLY A 1 -12.92 -0.90 -29.60
CA GLY A 1 -11.58 -1.27 -30.08
C GLY A 1 -10.55 -0.84 -29.05
N ARG A 2 -9.63 -1.72 -28.66
CA ARG A 2 -8.44 -1.32 -27.88
C ARG A 2 -7.46 -0.69 -28.87
N GLY A 3 -7.19 0.61 -28.74
CA GLY A 3 -6.11 1.25 -29.50
C GLY A 3 -4.76 0.58 -29.18
N PRO A 4 -3.77 0.69 -30.08
CA PRO A 4 -2.44 0.13 -29.82
C PRO A 4 -1.91 0.72 -28.51
N ALA A 5 -1.53 -0.15 -27.57
CA ALA A 5 -0.91 0.27 -26.33
C ALA A 5 0.37 1.02 -26.70
N ALA A 6 0.38 2.35 -26.52
CA ALA A 6 1.57 3.16 -26.72
C ALA A 6 2.70 2.50 -25.93
N ALA A 7 3.81 2.20 -26.62
CA ALA A 7 4.97 1.62 -25.96
C ALA A 7 5.38 2.55 -24.83
N LEU A 8 5.46 2.03 -23.61
CA LEU A 8 5.84 2.82 -22.45
C LEU A 8 7.25 3.40 -22.71
N PRO A 9 7.47 4.71 -22.47
CA PRO A 9 8.79 5.29 -22.65
C PRO A 9 9.81 4.56 -21.75
N PRO A 10 11.08 4.45 -22.13
CA PRO A 10 12.09 3.73 -21.35
C PRO A 10 12.22 4.22 -19.90
N GLU A 11 12.02 5.52 -19.66
CA GLU A 11 11.92 6.08 -18.31
C GLU A 11 10.76 5.51 -17.46
N ALA A 12 9.65 5.11 -18.09
CA ALA A 12 8.53 4.46 -17.40
C ALA A 12 8.85 3.01 -16.99
N LEU A 13 9.92 2.42 -17.54
CA LEU A 13 10.45 1.10 -17.16
C LEU A 13 11.58 1.21 -16.13
N VAL A 14 11.89 2.41 -15.61
CA VAL A 14 12.86 2.58 -14.53
C VAL A 14 12.37 1.80 -13.32
N THR A 15 13.05 0.69 -13.08
CA THR A 15 12.84 -0.12 -11.90
C THR A 15 13.20 0.71 -10.68
N ALA A 16 12.37 0.64 -9.65
CA ALA A 16 12.64 1.38 -8.43
C ALA A 16 14.01 0.97 -7.86
N THR A 17 14.76 1.94 -7.35
CA THR A 17 16.00 1.66 -6.64
C THR A 17 15.78 0.66 -5.50
N ALA A 18 16.82 -0.05 -5.08
CA ALA A 18 16.71 -1.02 -4.00
C ALA A 18 16.25 -0.38 -2.67
N GLU A 19 16.57 0.90 -2.45
CA GLU A 19 16.08 1.66 -1.31
C GLU A 19 14.58 1.98 -1.44
N ALA A 20 14.15 2.51 -2.59
CA ALA A 20 12.74 2.80 -2.87
C ALA A 20 11.87 1.55 -2.79
N THR A 21 12.36 0.42 -3.33
CA THR A 21 11.71 -0.89 -3.21
C THR A 21 11.57 -1.31 -1.75
N ARG A 22 12.63 -1.17 -0.94
CA ARG A 22 12.55 -1.47 0.51
C ARG A 22 11.57 -0.55 1.23
N ALA A 23 11.54 0.73 0.91
CA ALA A 23 10.57 1.66 1.46
C ALA A 23 9.12 1.26 1.12
N ALA A 24 8.86 0.91 -0.14
CA ALA A 24 7.56 0.41 -0.60
C ALA A 24 7.12 -0.84 0.17
N HIS A 25 7.98 -1.85 0.26
CA HIS A 25 7.68 -3.08 1.00
C HIS A 25 7.44 -2.84 2.49
N ARG A 26 8.25 -1.98 3.13
CA ARG A 26 8.05 -1.61 4.55
C ARG A 26 6.69 -0.94 4.76
N PHE A 27 6.35 0.06 3.94
CA PHE A 27 5.08 0.77 4.07
C PHE A 27 3.87 -0.15 3.86
N VAL A 28 3.90 -1.01 2.83
CA VAL A 28 2.83 -2.00 2.58
C VAL A 28 2.74 -2.99 3.74
N GLY A 29 3.87 -3.43 4.29
CA GLY A 29 3.93 -4.30 5.47
C GLY A 29 3.25 -3.65 6.67
N THR A 30 3.58 -2.39 6.98
CA THR A 30 2.95 -1.63 8.07
C THR A 30 1.44 -1.49 7.87
N CYS A 31 0.97 -1.24 6.64
CA CYS A 31 -0.46 -1.20 6.34
C CYS A 31 -1.12 -2.53 6.66
N VAL A 32 -0.52 -3.65 6.23
CA VAL A 32 -1.07 -5.00 6.44
C VAL A 32 -1.07 -5.40 7.91
N GLU A 33 -0.07 -4.99 8.68
CA GLU A 33 -0.06 -5.17 10.13
C GLU A 33 -1.23 -4.43 10.79
N VAL A 34 -1.48 -3.17 10.39
CA VAL A 34 -2.62 -2.39 10.87
C VAL A 34 -3.95 -3.03 10.48
N LEU A 35 -4.10 -3.43 9.21
CA LEU A 35 -5.30 -4.07 8.69
C LEU A 35 -5.61 -5.41 9.40
N ASN A 36 -4.58 -6.14 9.81
CA ASN A 36 -4.73 -7.37 10.59
C ASN A 36 -4.86 -7.13 12.12
N GLY A 37 -4.72 -5.89 12.58
CA GLY A 37 -4.78 -5.52 13.99
C GLY A 37 -3.52 -5.84 14.79
N TYR A 38 -2.39 -6.17 14.15
CA TYR A 38 -1.09 -6.36 14.81
C TYR A 38 -0.43 -5.03 15.18
N ARG A 39 -0.86 -3.93 14.55
CA ARG A 39 -0.34 -2.58 14.78
C ARG A 39 -1.48 -1.57 14.95
N PRO A 40 -1.40 -0.61 15.89
CA PRO A 40 -2.37 0.47 16.00
C PRO A 40 -2.36 1.39 14.75
N PRO A 41 -3.53 1.81 14.22
CA PRO A 41 -3.59 2.69 13.05
C PRO A 41 -2.86 4.03 13.22
N ALA A 42 -2.80 4.55 14.46
CA ALA A 42 -2.09 5.78 14.78
C ALA A 42 -0.58 5.72 14.41
N GLN A 43 0.01 4.54 14.35
CA GLN A 43 1.41 4.36 13.96
C GLN A 43 1.68 4.58 12.47
N LEU A 44 0.65 4.72 11.63
CA LEU A 44 0.82 5.12 10.24
C LEU A 44 1.03 6.63 10.10
N ARG A 45 0.54 7.46 11.03
CA ARG A 45 0.63 8.93 10.93
C ARG A 45 2.04 9.46 10.65
N PRO A 46 3.11 8.99 11.31
CA PRO A 46 4.47 9.46 11.03
C PRO A 46 4.99 9.09 9.63
N LEU A 47 4.35 8.11 8.97
CA LEU A 47 4.68 7.65 7.62
C LEU A 47 3.86 8.36 6.54
N LEU A 48 2.89 9.19 6.92
CA LEU A 48 2.11 10.01 6.00
C LEU A 48 2.75 11.39 5.87
N ASP A 49 2.61 12.01 4.71
CA ASP A 49 2.87 13.43 4.56
C ASP A 49 1.93 14.22 5.49
N PRO A 50 2.46 15.01 6.46
CA PRO A 50 1.64 15.78 7.38
C PRO A 50 0.64 16.71 6.68
N ALA A 51 1.00 17.25 5.51
CA ALA A 51 0.14 18.14 4.73
C ALA A 51 -1.05 17.41 4.09
N ARG A 52 -0.97 16.08 3.93
CA ARG A 52 -1.97 15.23 3.26
C ARG A 52 -2.61 14.19 4.19
N ALA A 53 -2.16 14.11 5.44
CA ALA A 53 -2.59 13.08 6.37
C ALA A 53 -4.12 13.06 6.57
N HIS A 54 -4.78 14.21 6.50
CA HIS A 54 -6.24 14.32 6.58
C HIS A 54 -6.95 13.54 5.45
N ASP A 55 -6.40 13.55 4.23
CA ASP A 55 -7.01 12.89 3.06
C ASP A 55 -6.64 11.40 3.00
N LEU A 56 -5.46 11.04 3.49
CA LEU A 56 -4.93 9.68 3.42
C LEU A 56 -5.52 8.75 4.49
N LEU A 57 -5.87 9.28 5.67
CA LEU A 57 -6.45 8.49 6.76
C LEU A 57 -7.82 7.86 6.39
N PRO A 58 -8.77 8.58 5.76
CA PRO A 58 -10.01 8.00 5.26
C PRO A 58 -9.82 6.83 4.29
N GLU A 59 -8.79 6.87 3.44
CA GLU A 59 -8.47 5.77 2.51
C GLU A 59 -8.02 4.51 3.26
N LEU A 60 -7.26 4.66 4.35
CA LEU A 60 -6.95 3.54 5.24
C LEU A 60 -8.20 2.97 5.91
N SER A 61 -9.16 3.82 6.27
CA SER A 61 -10.47 3.37 6.77
C SER A 61 -11.31 2.67 5.69
N ARG A 62 -11.20 3.07 4.42
CA ARG A 62 -11.81 2.32 3.30
C ARG A 62 -11.15 0.95 3.13
N ALA A 63 -9.86 0.84 3.38
CA ALA A 63 -9.14 -0.43 3.30
C ALA A 63 -9.64 -1.42 4.37
N THR A 64 -9.99 -0.96 5.57
CA THR A 64 -10.55 -1.84 6.62
C THR A 64 -11.93 -2.38 6.25
N SER A 65 -12.77 -1.60 5.57
CA SER A 65 -14.10 -2.07 5.15
C SER A 65 -14.03 -3.18 4.08
N ARG A 66 -12.97 -3.22 3.25
CA ARG A 66 -12.73 -4.30 2.26
C ARG A 66 -12.46 -5.67 2.90
N ILE A 67 -12.06 -5.70 4.17
CA ILE A 67 -11.73 -6.93 4.91
C ILE A 67 -13.00 -7.68 5.32
N GLY A 68 -14.14 -6.97 5.39
CA GLY A 68 -15.39 -7.48 5.94
C GLY A 68 -15.36 -7.55 7.47
N PRO A 69 -16.51 -7.81 8.11
CA PRO A 69 -16.58 -7.92 9.57
C PRO A 69 -15.66 -9.04 10.06
N PRO A 70 -15.01 -8.87 11.23
CA PRO A 70 -14.22 -9.93 11.83
C PRO A 70 -15.14 -11.11 12.11
N ARG A 71 -15.07 -12.17 11.29
CA ARG A 71 -15.79 -13.41 11.55
C ARG A 71 -15.38 -13.90 12.94
N ARG A 72 -16.36 -14.25 13.77
CA ARG A 72 -16.20 -14.76 15.14
C ARG A 72 -15.06 -15.78 15.14
N ARG A 73 -13.89 -15.34 15.61
CA ARG A 73 -12.67 -16.15 15.54
C ARG A 73 -12.76 -17.16 16.67
N SER A 74 -12.79 -18.46 16.34
CA SER A 74 -12.39 -19.45 17.34
C SER A 74 -10.93 -19.19 17.67
N ALA A 75 -10.56 -19.21 18.95
CA ALA A 75 -9.19 -18.97 19.45
C ALA A 75 -8.12 -19.85 18.76
N ARG A 76 -8.54 -20.89 18.04
CA ARG A 76 -7.70 -21.82 17.28
C ARG A 76 -7.24 -21.31 15.90
N SER A 77 -7.79 -20.21 15.37
CA SER A 77 -7.42 -19.67 14.05
C SER A 77 -6.60 -18.38 14.17
N VAL A 78 -5.28 -18.51 14.26
CA VAL A 78 -4.28 -17.41 14.27
C VAL A 78 -3.87 -17.02 12.84
N ARG A 79 -4.74 -17.21 11.84
CA ARG A 79 -4.38 -16.89 10.44
C ARG A 79 -4.65 -15.41 10.13
N PRO A 80 -3.73 -14.67 9.51
CA PRO A 80 -3.96 -13.29 9.11
C PRO A 80 -5.14 -13.19 8.14
N THR A 81 -5.95 -12.16 8.34
CA THR A 81 -7.18 -11.87 7.60
C THR A 81 -6.88 -11.22 6.24
N VAL A 82 -5.81 -10.43 6.17
CA VAL A 82 -5.29 -9.82 4.94
C VAL A 82 -3.88 -10.32 4.67
N ARG A 83 -3.61 -10.72 3.42
CA ARG A 83 -2.29 -11.16 2.96
C ARG A 83 -1.87 -10.37 1.72
N VAL A 84 -0.58 -10.04 1.65
CA VAL A 84 0.03 -9.48 0.44
C VAL A 84 0.24 -10.60 -0.58
N ARG A 85 -0.29 -10.43 -1.79
CA ARG A 85 -0.02 -11.34 -2.91
C ARG A 85 1.10 -10.85 -3.80
N ARG A 86 1.14 -9.54 -4.04
CA ARG A 86 2.12 -8.94 -4.94
C ARG A 86 2.32 -7.47 -4.58
N VAL A 87 3.57 -7.02 -4.66
CA VAL A 87 3.92 -5.60 -4.62
C VAL A 87 4.70 -5.30 -5.89
N ARG A 88 4.33 -4.21 -6.55
CA ARG A 88 5.06 -3.64 -7.68
C ARG A 88 5.41 -2.21 -7.32
N ALA A 89 6.66 -1.83 -7.56
CA ALA A 89 7.17 -0.49 -7.30
C ALA A 89 7.87 0.01 -8.56
N GLY A 90 7.59 1.26 -8.95
CA GLY A 90 8.27 1.97 -10.01
C GLY A 90 8.72 3.33 -9.49
N GLU A 91 9.87 3.82 -9.93
CA GLU A 91 10.42 5.12 -9.49
C GLU A 91 10.37 6.11 -10.67
N PRO A 92 9.21 6.74 -10.93
CA PRO A 92 9.04 7.65 -12.07
C PRO A 92 9.93 8.89 -12.00
N ARG A 93 10.37 9.27 -10.79
CA ARG A 93 11.39 10.28 -10.57
C ARG A 93 12.21 9.88 -9.35
N SER A 94 13.48 10.30 -9.32
CA SER A 94 14.33 10.08 -8.15
C SER A 94 13.63 10.56 -6.87
N GLY A 95 13.59 9.69 -5.86
CA GLY A 95 12.96 9.98 -4.58
C GLY A 95 11.43 10.05 -4.63
N ALA A 96 10.78 9.52 -5.66
CA ALA A 96 9.36 9.18 -5.59
C ALA A 96 9.07 7.84 -6.22
N VAL A 97 8.41 6.98 -5.44
CA VAL A 97 8.04 5.63 -5.83
C VAL A 97 6.52 5.50 -5.85
N GLU A 98 6.02 4.93 -6.94
CA GLU A 98 4.64 4.54 -7.10
C GLU A 98 4.52 3.04 -6.90
N VAL A 99 3.53 2.64 -6.12
CA VAL A 99 3.40 1.28 -5.63
C VAL A 99 1.99 0.78 -5.86
N ALA A 100 1.90 -0.41 -6.45
CA ALA A 100 0.67 -1.18 -6.55
C ALA A 100 0.82 -2.45 -5.72
N ALA A 101 0.01 -2.58 -4.66
CA ALA A 101 -0.02 -3.75 -3.79
C ALA A 101 -1.34 -4.50 -3.94
N VAL A 102 -1.28 -5.77 -4.35
CA VAL A 102 -2.45 -6.66 -4.42
C VAL A 102 -2.56 -7.40 -3.10
N LEU A 103 -3.73 -7.28 -2.47
CA LEU A 103 -4.07 -7.88 -1.20
C LEU A 103 -5.19 -8.89 -1.38
N THR A 104 -5.24 -9.90 -0.51
CA THR A 104 -6.33 -10.88 -0.45
C THR A 104 -6.88 -10.96 0.96
N GLY A 105 -8.20 -10.82 1.09
CA GLY A 105 -8.93 -10.96 2.35
C GLY A 105 -9.28 -12.40 2.70
N ALA A 106 -9.83 -12.63 3.90
CA ALA A 106 -10.13 -13.96 4.42
C ALA A 106 -11.16 -14.75 3.59
N ALA A 107 -12.02 -14.07 2.83
CA ALA A 107 -12.98 -14.68 1.92
C ALA A 107 -12.38 -14.97 0.51
N GLY A 108 -11.06 -14.83 0.32
CA GLY A 108 -10.39 -15.04 -0.97
C GLY A 108 -10.55 -13.89 -1.96
N ARG A 109 -11.34 -12.85 -1.63
CA ARG A 109 -11.50 -11.66 -2.46
C ARG A 109 -10.20 -10.88 -2.51
N SER A 110 -9.76 -10.54 -3.71
CA SER A 110 -8.58 -9.71 -3.95
C SER A 110 -8.99 -8.28 -4.25
N TRP A 111 -8.17 -7.35 -3.78
CA TRP A 111 -8.31 -5.91 -3.97
C TRP A 111 -6.92 -5.28 -3.97
N ALA A 112 -6.81 -3.99 -4.30
CA ALA A 112 -5.50 -3.36 -4.42
C ALA A 112 -5.39 -2.05 -3.65
N LEU A 113 -4.15 -1.75 -3.25
CA LEU A 113 -3.73 -0.43 -2.82
C LEU A 113 -2.84 0.17 -3.91
N ALA A 114 -3.19 1.38 -4.33
CA ALA A 114 -2.31 2.22 -5.12
C ALA A 114 -1.79 3.35 -4.23
N LEU A 115 -0.47 3.51 -4.15
CA LEU A 115 0.12 4.51 -3.26
C LEU A 115 1.36 5.14 -3.88
N ARG A 116 1.69 6.34 -3.40
CA ARG A 116 2.89 7.10 -3.77
C ARG A 116 3.67 7.45 -2.52
N LEU A 117 4.94 7.07 -2.48
CA LEU A 117 5.88 7.48 -1.44
C LEU A 117 6.87 8.48 -2.01
N GLU A 118 7.18 9.52 -1.26
CA GLU A 118 8.20 10.50 -1.61
C GLU A 118 9.27 10.59 -0.52
N HIS A 119 10.53 10.61 -0.95
CA HIS A 119 11.67 10.81 -0.08
C HIS A 119 11.83 12.30 0.24
N ARG A 120 11.71 12.66 1.52
CA ARG A 120 11.78 14.03 2.01
C ARG A 120 12.62 14.05 3.27
N ARG A 121 13.73 14.81 3.28
CA ARG A 121 14.60 15.00 4.46
C ARG A 121 15.01 13.67 5.14
N GLY A 122 15.42 12.67 4.36
CA GLY A 122 15.92 11.38 4.88
C GLY A 122 14.83 10.38 5.27
N ARG A 123 13.54 10.66 5.01
CA ARG A 123 12.43 9.74 5.28
C ARG A 123 11.51 9.60 4.09
N TRP A 124 10.91 8.43 3.94
CA TRP A 124 9.88 8.15 2.95
C TRP A 124 8.50 8.42 3.53
N LEU A 125 7.72 9.26 2.86
CA LEU A 125 6.38 9.65 3.28
C LEU A 125 5.36 9.29 2.21
N CYS A 126 4.25 8.70 2.62
CA CYS A 126 3.11 8.49 1.75
C CYS A 126 2.40 9.82 1.46
N THR A 127 2.27 10.15 0.19
CA THR A 127 1.66 11.39 -0.31
C THR A 127 0.36 11.13 -1.06
N ALA A 128 0.13 9.91 -1.52
CA ALA A 128 -1.12 9.48 -2.13
C ALA A 128 -1.39 8.02 -1.74
N LEU A 129 -2.65 7.69 -1.49
CA LEU A 129 -3.10 6.35 -1.16
C LEU A 129 -4.53 6.20 -1.68
N HIS A 130 -4.83 5.08 -2.33
CA HIS A 130 -6.15 4.77 -2.84
C HIS A 130 -6.44 3.28 -2.71
N VAL A 131 -7.67 2.95 -2.35
CA VAL A 131 -8.19 1.57 -2.32
C VAL A 131 -9.00 1.27 -3.56
N LEU A 132 -8.60 0.25 -4.32
CA LEU A 132 -9.22 -0.19 -5.58
C LEU A 132 -10.10 -1.44 -5.38
#